data_AF-A0A9E1ZEF7-F1
#
_entry.id   AF-A0A9E1ZEF7-F1
#
_cell.length_a   1.000
_cell.length_b   1.000
_cell.length_c   1.000
_cell.angle_alpha   90.00
_cell.angle_beta   90.00
_cell.angle_gamma   90.00
#
_symmetry.space_group_name_H-M   'P 1'
#
loop_
_entity.id
_entity.type
_entity.pdbx_description
1 polymer ?
#
loop_
_entity_poly.entity_id
_entity_poly.type
_entity_poly.pdbx_seq_one_letter_code
_entity_poly.pdbx_strand_id
1 'polypeptide(L)'
;KDRELFCESGSDGMTLDENGNVYLTSGSVKVFSPEGDQVADLKFPESPANVVFGGKDLKTLYVTARTGFYSLNMAVSGAKREKPFRITISTVQDKMLYDKKEFSVETGTPVVLTFMNNDFPPHNLLIVKPGTADEVANLAILLANDGFKKQWRPDTPKILWGSTMIDYEQKSVISFTAPAPGDYPYVCTFPGHALLMRGMMHVLPKGGAKKK
;
A
#
# COMPACT_ATOMS: atom_id res chain seq x y z
N LYS A 1 -14.35 -1.93 13.32
CA LYS A 1 -14.00 -3.23 13.92
C LYS A 1 -13.72 -2.98 15.38
N ASP A 2 -14.44 -3.67 16.25
CA ASP A 2 -14.19 -3.68 17.69
C ASP A 2 -12.78 -4.23 17.93
N ARG A 3 -12.08 -3.63 18.90
CA ARG A 3 -10.72 -4.03 19.27
C ARG A 3 -10.81 -4.91 20.49
N GLU A 4 -10.16 -6.06 20.46
CA GLU A 4 -10.04 -6.96 21.60
C GLU A 4 -8.61 -6.87 22.17
N LEU A 5 -8.49 -7.08 23.48
CA LEU A 5 -7.20 -7.12 24.15
C LEU A 5 -6.44 -8.38 23.72
N PHE A 6 -5.24 -8.21 23.16
CA PHE A 6 -4.40 -9.32 22.70
C PHE A 6 -3.58 -9.93 23.84
N CYS A 7 -2.90 -9.10 24.65
CA CYS A 7 -2.18 -9.55 25.85
C CYS A 7 -2.03 -8.40 26.86
N GLU A 8 -1.88 -8.72 28.14
CA GLU A 8 -1.62 -7.75 29.22
C GLU A 8 -0.13 -7.37 29.32
N SER A 9 0.51 -7.05 28.19
CA SER A 9 1.90 -6.59 28.15
C SER A 9 2.04 -5.33 27.31
N GLY A 10 2.58 -4.27 27.91
CA GLY A 10 3.15 -3.14 27.16
C GLY A 10 4.43 -3.55 26.44
N SER A 11 4.87 -2.72 25.49
CA SER A 11 6.11 -2.94 24.75
C SER A 11 6.70 -1.62 24.24
N ASP A 12 8.02 -1.54 24.18
CA ASP A 12 8.74 -0.46 23.49
C ASP A 12 8.92 -0.80 21.99
N GLY A 13 9.64 -1.88 21.67
CA GLY A 13 9.75 -2.45 20.33
C GLY A 13 8.96 -3.74 20.14
N MET A 14 8.62 -4.06 18.89
CA MET A 14 7.84 -5.25 18.55
C MET A 14 8.23 -5.81 17.17
N THR A 15 8.17 -7.13 17.01
CA THR A 15 8.27 -7.80 15.70
C THR A 15 7.40 -9.06 15.60
N LEU A 16 7.38 -9.70 14.44
CA LEU A 16 6.61 -10.90 14.13
C LEU A 16 7.50 -11.97 13.49
N ASP A 17 7.23 -13.25 13.76
CA ASP A 17 7.80 -14.37 12.99
C ASP A 17 6.85 -14.87 11.88
N GLU A 18 7.31 -15.84 11.11
CA GLU A 18 6.56 -16.46 10.01
C GLU A 18 5.31 -17.24 10.45
N ASN A 19 5.18 -17.58 11.73
CA ASN A 19 4.01 -18.23 12.30
C ASN A 19 2.98 -17.23 12.87
N GLY A 20 3.30 -15.93 12.82
CA GLY A 20 2.46 -14.87 13.37
C GLY A 20 2.67 -14.64 14.87
N ASN A 21 3.70 -15.24 15.48
CA ASN A 21 4.01 -14.97 16.88
C ASN A 21 4.52 -13.53 17.05
N VAL A 22 4.04 -12.83 18.07
CA VAL A 22 4.38 -11.44 18.39
C VAL A 22 5.48 -11.40 19.44
N TYR A 23 6.59 -10.72 19.13
CA TYR A 23 7.73 -10.52 20.02
C TYR A 23 7.66 -9.11 20.60
N LEU A 24 7.61 -8.98 21.94
CA LEU A 24 7.47 -7.72 22.67
C LEU A 24 8.66 -7.50 23.61
N THR A 25 9.26 -6.31 23.59
CA THR A 25 10.30 -5.92 24.55
C THR A 25 9.67 -5.31 25.82
N SER A 26 9.62 -6.10 26.89
CA SER A 26 9.07 -5.70 28.20
C SER A 26 9.91 -6.30 29.32
N GLY A 27 11.03 -5.64 29.64
CA GLY A 27 12.07 -6.15 30.55
C GLY A 27 12.94 -7.26 29.94
N SER A 28 12.34 -8.13 29.13
CA SER A 28 12.93 -9.17 28.28
C SER A 28 12.21 -9.18 26.91
N VAL A 29 12.55 -10.09 26.00
CA VAL A 29 11.73 -10.31 24.79
C VAL A 29 10.71 -11.42 25.08
N LYS A 30 9.46 -11.03 25.32
CA LYS A 30 8.33 -11.96 25.49
C LYS A 30 7.74 -12.30 24.13
N VAL A 31 7.38 -13.56 23.92
CA VAL A 31 6.81 -14.04 22.66
C VAL A 31 5.40 -14.55 22.92
N PHE A 32 4.43 -14.07 22.14
CA PHE A 32 3.02 -14.44 22.23
C PHE A 32 2.56 -15.10 20.94
N SER A 33 1.74 -16.15 21.03
CA SER A 33 1.11 -16.77 19.86
C SER A 33 0.07 -15.84 19.23
N PRO A 34 -0.40 -16.09 18.00
CA PRO A 34 -1.51 -15.35 17.39
C PRO A 34 -2.80 -15.30 18.22
N GLU A 35 -2.97 -16.24 19.16
CA GLU A 35 -4.10 -16.34 20.10
C GLU A 35 -3.90 -15.48 21.37
N GLY A 36 -2.71 -14.91 21.57
CA GLY A 36 -2.40 -14.07 22.73
C GLY A 36 -1.73 -14.82 23.90
N ASP A 37 -1.43 -16.12 23.74
CA ASP A 37 -0.77 -16.92 24.77
C ASP A 37 0.73 -16.67 24.78
N GLN A 38 1.34 -16.43 25.95
CA GLN A 38 2.79 -16.27 26.04
C GLN A 38 3.50 -17.62 25.84
N VAL A 39 4.23 -17.78 24.74
CA VAL A 39 4.91 -19.03 24.35
C VAL A 39 6.40 -19.05 24.66
N ALA A 40 7.03 -17.88 24.86
CA ALA A 40 8.44 -17.81 25.27
C ALA A 40 8.79 -16.50 26.00
N ASP A 41 9.92 -16.52 26.71
CA ASP A 41 10.51 -15.36 27.37
C ASP A 41 12.05 -15.41 27.23
N LEU A 42 12.59 -14.62 26.30
CA LEU A 42 14.02 -14.59 25.98
C LEU A 42 14.72 -13.53 26.84
N LYS A 43 15.62 -14.00 27.72
CA LYS A 43 16.39 -13.13 28.63
C LYS A 43 17.65 -12.60 27.96
N PHE A 44 17.99 -11.35 28.29
CA PHE A 44 19.16 -10.65 27.79
C PHE A 44 19.96 -10.05 28.96
N PRO A 45 21.26 -9.78 28.81
CA PRO A 45 22.07 -9.17 29.87
C PRO A 45 21.57 -7.78 30.29
N GLU A 46 21.00 -7.02 29.36
CA GLU A 46 20.34 -5.73 29.61
C GLU A 46 18.88 -5.78 29.14
N SER A 47 18.01 -4.98 29.76
CA SER A 47 16.61 -4.87 29.33
C SER A 47 16.52 -4.38 27.87
N PRO A 48 15.87 -5.13 26.97
CA PRO A 48 15.69 -4.75 25.58
C PRO A 48 14.80 -3.52 25.41
N ALA A 49 15.14 -2.67 24.44
CA ALA A 49 14.34 -1.54 23.97
C ALA A 49 13.72 -1.80 22.58
N ASN A 50 14.37 -2.59 21.72
CA ASN A 50 13.82 -2.91 20.41
C ASN A 50 14.24 -4.32 19.95
N VAL A 51 13.45 -4.89 19.04
CA VAL A 51 13.62 -6.25 18.52
C VAL A 51 13.16 -6.33 17.07
N VAL A 52 13.93 -6.99 16.22
CA VAL A 52 13.55 -7.22 14.81
C VAL A 52 14.21 -8.47 14.24
N PHE A 53 13.50 -9.21 13.41
CA PHE A 53 14.10 -10.23 12.56
C PHE A 53 14.81 -9.59 11.36
N GLY A 54 16.01 -10.06 11.05
CA GLY A 54 16.82 -9.62 9.93
C GLY A 54 17.80 -10.71 9.48
N GLY A 55 18.85 -10.29 8.77
CA GLY A 55 19.73 -11.22 8.06
C GLY A 55 19.18 -11.60 6.68
N LYS A 56 19.99 -12.27 5.87
CA LYS A 56 19.65 -12.59 4.46
C LYS A 56 18.45 -13.53 4.34
N ASP A 57 18.25 -14.38 5.33
CA ASP A 57 17.21 -15.39 5.43
C ASP A 57 16.13 -15.04 6.46
N LEU A 58 16.19 -13.83 7.04
CA LEU A 58 15.33 -13.38 8.14
C LEU A 58 15.38 -14.26 9.40
N LYS A 59 16.44 -15.05 9.61
CA LYS A 59 16.56 -15.93 10.80
C LYS A 59 17.34 -15.31 11.95
N THR A 60 17.89 -14.12 11.80
CA THR A 60 18.61 -13.45 12.90
C THR A 60 17.68 -12.50 13.64
N LEU A 61 17.44 -12.76 14.92
CA LEU A 61 16.76 -11.82 15.82
C LEU A 61 17.79 -10.81 16.35
N TYR A 62 17.68 -9.55 15.94
CA TYR A 62 18.47 -8.45 16.46
C TYR A 62 17.73 -7.77 17.61
N VAL A 63 18.46 -7.49 18.68
CA VAL A 63 17.91 -6.89 19.90
C VAL A 63 18.81 -5.75 20.35
N THR A 64 18.24 -4.56 20.51
CA THR A 64 18.94 -3.40 21.07
C THR A 64 18.56 -3.24 22.53
N ALA A 65 19.54 -2.92 23.37
CA ALA A 65 19.35 -2.45 24.74
C ALA A 65 19.99 -1.07 24.90
N ARG A 66 20.02 -0.55 26.14
CA ARG A 66 20.52 0.80 26.43
C ARG A 66 21.98 1.00 26.01
N THR A 67 22.84 0.02 26.30
CA THR A 67 24.26 0.02 25.90
C THR A 67 24.67 -1.22 25.10
N GLY A 68 23.76 -2.18 24.91
CA GLY A 68 24.02 -3.44 24.22
C GLY A 68 23.34 -3.58 22.86
N PHE A 69 23.96 -4.38 21.99
CA PHE A 69 23.36 -4.90 20.76
C PHE A 69 23.60 -6.40 20.70
N TYR A 70 22.53 -7.18 20.62
CA TYR A 70 22.55 -8.63 20.65
C TYR A 70 21.97 -9.20 19.36
N SER A 71 22.39 -10.41 19.02
CA SER A 71 21.87 -11.16 17.88
C SER A 71 21.71 -12.62 18.21
N LEU A 72 20.57 -13.21 17.89
CA LEU A 72 20.29 -14.63 18.06
C LEU A 72 19.96 -15.26 16.71
N ASN A 73 20.48 -16.44 16.44
CA ASN A 73 20.03 -17.26 15.32
C ASN A 73 18.79 -18.05 15.74
N MET A 74 17.70 -17.88 15.01
CA MET A 74 16.38 -18.40 15.36
C MET A 74 16.01 -19.62 14.50
N ALA A 75 15.23 -20.54 15.09
CA ALA A 75 14.69 -21.67 14.35
C ALA A 75 13.66 -21.22 13.28
N VAL A 76 12.87 -20.20 13.62
CA VAL A 76 11.88 -19.54 12.76
C VAL A 76 12.48 -18.35 12.01
N SER A 77 11.88 -17.99 10.88
CA SER A 77 12.18 -16.74 10.17
C SER A 77 11.23 -15.61 10.58
N GLY A 78 11.66 -14.37 10.41
CA GLY A 78 10.81 -13.20 10.57
C GLY A 78 9.65 -13.17 9.58
N ALA A 79 8.55 -12.52 9.98
CA ALA A 79 7.39 -12.35 9.13
C ALA A 79 7.79 -11.71 7.78
N LYS A 80 7.49 -12.41 6.69
CA LYS A 80 7.74 -11.90 5.34
C LYS A 80 6.83 -10.71 5.09
N ARG A 81 7.43 -9.53 4.93
CA ARG A 81 6.73 -8.36 4.40
C ARG A 81 6.69 -8.49 2.89
N GLU A 82 5.50 -8.70 2.31
CA GLU A 82 5.33 -8.54 0.86
C GLU A 82 5.75 -7.11 0.51
N LYS A 83 6.78 -6.97 -0.34
CA LYS A 83 7.22 -5.65 -0.78
C LYS A 83 6.09 -5.06 -1.62
N PRO A 84 5.63 -3.83 -1.32
CA PRO A 84 4.59 -3.23 -2.14
C PRO A 84 5.10 -3.01 -3.57
N PHE A 85 4.24 -3.28 -4.55
CA PHE A 85 4.45 -2.83 -5.91
C PHE A 85 4.41 -1.31 -5.93
N ARG A 86 5.50 -0.68 -6.37
CA ARG A 86 5.64 0.77 -6.42
C ARG A 86 5.67 1.22 -7.86
N ILE A 87 4.84 2.21 -8.19
CA ILE A 87 4.79 2.82 -9.51
C ILE A 87 4.62 4.33 -9.38
N THR A 88 5.28 5.07 -10.26
CA THR A 88 5.03 6.49 -10.49
C THR A 88 4.35 6.65 -11.83
N ILE A 89 3.22 7.35 -11.85
CA ILE A 89 2.54 7.81 -13.06
C ILE A 89 2.61 9.33 -13.04
N SER A 90 3.09 9.91 -14.13
CA SER A 90 3.25 11.35 -14.28
C SER A 90 2.40 11.86 -15.44
N THR A 91 1.99 13.12 -15.39
CA THR A 91 1.45 13.77 -16.58
C THR A 91 2.59 14.09 -17.57
N VAL A 92 2.28 14.06 -18.86
CA VAL A 92 3.19 14.47 -19.92
C VAL A 92 2.91 15.94 -20.22
N GLN A 93 3.91 16.79 -20.00
CA GLN A 93 3.83 18.24 -20.14
C GLN A 93 3.20 18.63 -21.49
N ASP A 94 2.21 19.52 -21.44
CA ASP A 94 1.45 20.09 -22.56
C ASP A 94 0.73 19.06 -23.44
N LYS A 95 0.47 17.84 -22.92
CA LYS A 95 -0.19 16.78 -23.70
C LYS A 95 -1.48 16.27 -23.09
N MET A 96 -1.80 16.59 -21.82
CA MET A 96 -2.95 16.01 -21.13
C MET A 96 -2.96 14.47 -21.23
N LEU A 97 -1.79 13.84 -21.05
CA LEU A 97 -1.62 12.39 -21.09
C LEU A 97 -0.94 11.92 -19.81
N TYR A 98 -1.19 10.67 -19.43
CA TYR A 98 -0.30 9.96 -18.51
C TYR A 98 0.90 9.39 -19.26
N ASP A 99 2.08 9.42 -18.64
CA ASP A 99 3.31 8.84 -19.20
C ASP A 99 3.25 7.30 -19.26
N LYS A 100 2.55 6.68 -18.31
CA LYS A 100 2.21 5.26 -18.29
C LYS A 100 0.82 5.07 -18.88
N LYS A 101 0.74 4.29 -19.95
CA LYS A 101 -0.53 3.86 -20.55
C LYS A 101 -1.09 2.60 -19.90
N GLU A 102 -0.22 1.78 -19.34
CA GLU A 102 -0.61 0.56 -18.64
C GLU A 102 0.43 0.16 -17.59
N PHE A 103 -0.01 -0.63 -16.62
CA PHE A 103 0.87 -1.42 -15.75
C PHE A 103 0.17 -2.69 -15.30
N SER A 104 0.95 -3.70 -14.91
CA SER A 104 0.44 -4.98 -14.41
C SER A 104 0.85 -5.21 -12.96
N VAL A 105 -0.04 -5.82 -12.17
CA VAL A 105 0.21 -6.20 -10.79
C VAL A 105 -0.54 -7.49 -10.46
N GLU A 106 0.01 -8.36 -9.60
CA GLU A 106 -0.71 -9.55 -9.16
C GLU A 106 -1.79 -9.21 -8.12
N THR A 107 -2.92 -9.92 -8.17
CA THR A 107 -3.99 -9.82 -7.18
C THR A 107 -3.47 -10.01 -5.75
N GLY A 108 -3.98 -9.21 -4.81
CA GLY A 108 -3.56 -9.21 -3.41
C GLY A 108 -2.25 -8.47 -3.12
N THR A 109 -1.51 -8.03 -4.15
CA THR A 109 -0.27 -7.27 -3.94
C THR A 109 -0.59 -5.88 -3.36
N PRO A 110 0.09 -5.45 -2.28
CA PRO A 110 0.03 -4.06 -1.84
C PRO A 110 0.60 -3.12 -2.90
N VAL A 111 -0.13 -2.10 -3.31
CA VAL A 111 0.27 -1.12 -4.32
C VAL A 111 0.45 0.25 -3.68
N VAL A 112 1.55 0.92 -4.03
CA VAL A 112 1.80 2.33 -3.73
C VAL A 112 2.02 3.06 -5.05
N LEU A 113 0.99 3.79 -5.50
CA LEU A 113 1.03 4.60 -6.71
C LEU A 113 1.33 6.05 -6.34
N THR A 114 2.37 6.62 -6.93
CA THR A 114 2.64 8.06 -6.86
C THR A 114 2.17 8.71 -8.14
N PHE A 115 1.17 9.59 -8.06
CA PHE A 115 0.73 10.41 -9.17
C PHE A 115 1.42 11.77 -9.10
N MET A 116 2.11 12.18 -10.17
CA MET A 116 2.81 13.46 -10.28
C MET A 116 2.23 14.30 -11.42
N ASN A 117 1.98 15.58 -11.16
CA ASN A 117 1.55 16.49 -12.21
C ASN A 117 2.71 17.39 -12.66
N ASN A 118 3.21 17.13 -13.86
CA ASN A 118 4.21 17.95 -14.55
C ASN A 118 3.58 18.78 -15.69
N ASP A 119 2.25 18.82 -15.78
CA ASP A 119 1.49 19.55 -16.79
C ASP A 119 0.80 20.75 -16.13
N PHE A 120 0.58 21.82 -16.89
CA PHE A 120 0.06 23.07 -16.32
C PHE A 120 -1.40 22.95 -15.83
N PRO A 121 -2.33 22.30 -16.57
CA PRO A 121 -3.66 22.08 -16.05
C PRO A 121 -3.65 21.24 -14.76
N PRO A 122 -4.64 21.38 -13.88
CA PRO A 122 -4.78 20.50 -12.75
C PRO A 122 -5.28 19.13 -13.25
N HIS A 123 -4.84 18.06 -12.59
CA HIS A 123 -5.22 16.70 -12.96
C HIS A 123 -5.58 15.85 -11.74
N ASN A 124 -6.36 14.80 -11.95
CA ASN A 124 -6.52 13.71 -11.00
C ASN A 124 -6.24 12.38 -11.70
N LEU A 125 -6.15 11.31 -10.92
CA LEU A 125 -6.08 9.94 -11.41
C LEU A 125 -7.05 9.10 -10.59
N LEU A 126 -8.12 8.63 -11.22
CA LEU A 126 -9.12 7.77 -10.59
C LEU A 126 -9.05 6.37 -11.20
N ILE A 127 -8.72 5.37 -10.37
CA ILE A 127 -8.83 3.96 -10.73
C ILE A 127 -10.28 3.54 -10.51
N VAL A 128 -10.93 3.02 -11.55
CA VAL A 128 -12.36 2.71 -11.56
C VAL A 128 -12.62 1.23 -11.83
N LYS A 129 -13.86 0.80 -11.60
CA LYS A 129 -14.32 -0.56 -11.94
C LYS A 129 -14.18 -0.86 -13.43
N PRO A 130 -13.94 -2.12 -13.83
CA PRO A 130 -13.86 -2.51 -15.23
C PRO A 130 -15.06 -2.01 -16.04
N GLY A 131 -14.81 -1.44 -17.22
CA GLY A 131 -15.84 -0.94 -18.14
C GLY A 131 -16.58 0.34 -17.70
N THR A 132 -16.20 0.99 -16.59
CA THR A 132 -16.95 2.14 -16.05
C THR A 132 -16.30 3.50 -16.27
N ALA A 133 -15.17 3.58 -16.98
CA ALA A 133 -14.42 4.83 -17.15
C ALA A 133 -15.23 5.96 -17.80
N ASP A 134 -16.02 5.65 -18.84
CA ASP A 134 -16.84 6.65 -19.53
C ASP A 134 -17.97 7.16 -18.64
N GLU A 135 -18.60 6.25 -17.90
CA GLU A 135 -19.66 6.63 -16.98
C GLU A 135 -19.13 7.53 -15.86
N VAL A 136 -17.98 7.20 -15.27
CA VAL A 136 -17.36 8.03 -14.22
C VAL A 136 -16.94 9.38 -14.77
N ALA A 137 -16.39 9.44 -15.98
CA ALA A 137 -16.05 10.71 -16.64
C ALA A 137 -17.29 11.58 -16.90
N ASN A 138 -18.39 10.98 -17.38
CA ASN A 138 -19.65 11.68 -17.60
C ASN A 138 -20.25 12.19 -16.29
N LEU A 139 -20.21 11.39 -15.22
CA LEU A 139 -20.64 11.84 -13.90
C LEU A 139 -19.81 13.02 -13.39
N ALA A 140 -18.51 13.06 -13.68
CA ALA A 140 -17.66 14.19 -13.34
C ALA A 140 -18.07 15.47 -14.09
N ILE A 141 -18.37 15.37 -15.38
CA ILE A 141 -18.90 16.51 -16.18
C ILE A 141 -20.22 17.02 -15.58
N LEU A 142 -21.11 16.11 -15.17
CA LEU A 142 -22.41 16.44 -14.57
C LEU A 142 -22.29 17.14 -13.20
N LEU A 143 -21.11 17.20 -12.58
CA LEU A 143 -20.89 18.02 -11.40
C LEU A 143 -21.00 19.52 -11.71
N ALA A 144 -20.75 19.93 -12.96
CA ALA A 144 -20.80 21.32 -13.39
C ALA A 144 -20.09 22.25 -12.39
N ASN A 145 -20.80 23.23 -11.83
CA ASN A 145 -20.23 24.20 -10.89
C ASN A 145 -19.75 23.58 -9.57
N ASP A 146 -20.33 22.45 -9.15
CA ASP A 146 -19.89 21.71 -7.96
C ASP A 146 -18.55 21.00 -8.18
N GLY A 147 -18.07 20.92 -9.42
CA GLY A 147 -16.81 20.27 -9.80
C GLY A 147 -15.60 20.80 -9.03
N PHE A 148 -15.53 22.11 -8.78
CA PHE A 148 -14.44 22.70 -8.00
C PHE A 148 -14.45 22.21 -6.55
N LYS A 149 -15.63 22.19 -5.92
CA LYS A 149 -15.78 21.70 -4.54
C LYS A 149 -15.50 20.20 -4.44
N LYS A 150 -15.95 19.43 -5.43
CA LYS A 150 -15.78 17.98 -5.48
C LYS A 150 -14.49 17.52 -6.14
N GLN A 151 -13.63 18.45 -6.56
CA GLN A 151 -12.35 18.14 -7.20
C GLN A 151 -12.52 17.21 -8.41
N TRP A 152 -13.60 17.44 -9.17
CA TRP A 152 -14.03 16.63 -10.31
C TRP A 152 -14.13 15.13 -10.02
N ARG A 153 -14.36 14.76 -8.75
CA ARG A 153 -14.43 13.39 -8.27
C ARG A 153 -15.89 13.08 -7.89
N PRO A 154 -16.70 12.48 -8.79
CA PRO A 154 -18.12 12.27 -8.53
C PRO A 154 -18.35 11.23 -7.42
N ASP A 155 -19.47 11.35 -6.72
CA ASP A 155 -19.85 10.40 -5.67
C ASP A 155 -20.41 9.13 -6.31
N THR A 156 -19.56 8.11 -6.46
CA THR A 156 -19.96 6.84 -7.05
C THR A 156 -19.12 5.68 -6.51
N PRO A 157 -19.72 4.51 -6.24
CA PRO A 157 -18.98 3.31 -5.83
C PRO A 157 -18.18 2.69 -6.99
N LYS A 158 -18.14 3.33 -8.16
CA LYS A 158 -17.35 2.92 -9.33
C LYS A 158 -15.91 3.39 -9.25
N ILE A 159 -15.63 4.45 -8.49
CA ILE A 159 -14.26 4.86 -8.17
C ILE A 159 -13.76 3.97 -7.04
N LEU A 160 -12.71 3.19 -7.32
CA LEU A 160 -12.12 2.28 -6.35
C LEU A 160 -11.05 3.01 -5.54
N TRP A 161 -10.14 3.70 -6.23
CA TRP A 161 -9.04 4.47 -5.65
C TRP A 161 -8.76 5.69 -6.50
N GLY A 162 -8.03 6.65 -5.96
CA GLY A 162 -7.59 7.79 -6.76
C GLY A 162 -7.15 8.97 -5.92
N SER A 163 -6.59 9.96 -6.59
CA SER A 163 -6.20 11.23 -5.99
C SER A 163 -7.39 12.19 -5.90
N THR A 164 -7.20 13.28 -5.16
CA THR A 164 -7.90 14.55 -5.44
C THR A 164 -7.32 15.19 -6.71
N MET A 165 -7.84 16.35 -7.11
CA MET A 165 -7.11 17.18 -8.06
C MET A 165 -5.77 17.60 -7.45
N ILE A 166 -4.73 17.62 -8.28
CA ILE A 166 -3.41 18.14 -7.95
C ILE A 166 -3.01 19.16 -9.01
N ASP A 167 -2.47 20.28 -8.54
CA ASP A 167 -1.96 21.36 -9.41
C ASP A 167 -0.57 21.00 -9.96
N TYR A 168 -0.03 21.88 -10.80
CA TYR A 168 1.33 21.76 -11.33
C TYR A 168 2.37 21.58 -10.21
N GLU A 169 3.34 20.69 -10.45
CA GLU A 169 4.41 20.27 -9.52
C GLU A 169 3.96 19.57 -8.23
N GLN A 170 2.65 19.31 -8.07
CA GLN A 170 2.15 18.55 -6.94
C GLN A 170 2.19 17.05 -7.21
N LYS A 171 2.11 16.28 -6.11
CA LYS A 171 2.00 14.82 -6.15
C LYS A 171 0.96 14.30 -5.16
N SER A 172 0.36 13.17 -5.50
CA SER A 172 -0.54 12.41 -4.64
C SER A 172 -0.03 10.97 -4.50
N VAL A 173 -0.17 10.39 -3.30
CA VAL A 173 0.17 8.99 -3.05
C VAL A 173 -1.12 8.22 -2.78
N ILE A 174 -1.35 7.18 -3.57
CA ILE A 174 -2.53 6.33 -3.51
C ILE A 174 -2.06 4.93 -3.11
N SER A 175 -2.50 4.47 -1.95
CA SER A 175 -2.17 3.14 -1.42
C SER A 175 -3.40 2.25 -1.43
N PHE A 176 -3.27 1.05 -2.00
CA PHE A 176 -4.36 0.08 -2.07
C PHE A 176 -3.83 -1.34 -2.16
N THR A 177 -4.71 -2.34 -2.06
CA THR A 177 -4.38 -3.73 -2.37
C THR A 177 -4.99 -4.07 -3.72
N ALA A 178 -4.19 -4.66 -4.62
CA ALA A 178 -4.65 -5.04 -5.94
C ALA A 178 -5.89 -5.97 -5.82
N PRO A 179 -7.01 -5.65 -6.49
CA PRO A 179 -8.27 -6.37 -6.36
C PRO A 179 -8.24 -7.75 -7.02
N ALA A 180 -9.41 -8.36 -7.26
CA ALA A 180 -9.53 -9.56 -8.07
C ALA A 180 -8.98 -9.33 -9.50
N PRO A 181 -8.48 -10.38 -10.17
CA PRO A 181 -7.97 -10.27 -11.54
C PRO A 181 -8.95 -9.60 -12.50
N GLY A 182 -8.42 -8.78 -13.41
CA GLY A 182 -9.20 -8.01 -14.38
C GLY A 182 -8.53 -6.70 -14.78
N ASP A 183 -9.20 -5.97 -15.68
CA ASP A 183 -8.69 -4.72 -16.26
C ASP A 183 -9.39 -3.51 -15.64
N TYR A 184 -8.63 -2.70 -14.92
CA TYR A 184 -9.12 -1.58 -14.12
C TYR A 184 -8.64 -0.26 -14.73
N PRO A 185 -9.52 0.51 -15.37
CA PRO A 185 -9.10 1.77 -15.98
C PRO A 185 -8.71 2.78 -14.93
N TYR A 186 -7.68 3.57 -15.24
CA TYR A 186 -7.46 4.84 -14.59
C TYR A 186 -7.69 5.99 -15.56
N VAL A 187 -8.37 7.02 -15.08
CA VAL A 187 -8.87 8.12 -15.89
C VAL A 187 -8.73 9.45 -15.16
N CYS A 188 -8.33 10.48 -15.91
CA CYS A 188 -8.46 11.86 -15.46
C CYS A 188 -9.89 12.32 -15.73
N THR A 189 -10.52 12.87 -14.70
CA THR A 189 -11.93 13.30 -14.75
C THR A 189 -12.09 14.82 -14.74
N PHE A 190 -10.98 15.55 -14.83
CA PHE A 190 -11.06 16.96 -15.16
C PHE A 190 -11.77 17.15 -16.52
N PRO A 191 -12.68 18.13 -16.66
CA PRO A 191 -13.53 18.27 -17.84
C PRO A 191 -12.73 18.27 -19.15
N GLY A 192 -13.16 17.43 -20.10
CA GLY A 192 -12.53 17.30 -21.42
C GLY A 192 -11.28 16.41 -21.48
N HIS A 193 -10.67 16.04 -20.34
CA HIS A 193 -9.41 15.27 -20.35
C HIS A 193 -9.65 13.76 -20.58
N ALA A 194 -10.78 13.22 -20.11
CA ALA A 194 -11.05 11.78 -20.09
C ALA A 194 -11.00 11.09 -21.46
N LEU A 195 -11.14 11.82 -22.56
CA LEU A 195 -11.08 11.25 -23.91
C LEU A 195 -9.67 10.71 -24.26
N LEU A 196 -8.63 11.40 -23.79
CA LEU A 196 -7.23 11.08 -24.10
C LEU A 196 -6.46 10.62 -22.87
N MET A 197 -6.81 11.14 -21.69
CA MET A 197 -6.03 11.01 -20.48
C MET A 197 -6.46 9.80 -19.64
N ARG A 198 -6.08 8.62 -20.15
CA ARG A 198 -6.45 7.32 -19.59
C ARG A 198 -5.32 6.32 -19.66
N GLY A 199 -5.42 5.28 -18.85
CA GLY A 199 -4.63 4.07 -18.99
C GLY A 199 -5.25 2.89 -18.25
N MET A 200 -4.50 1.80 -18.18
CA MET A 200 -5.01 0.50 -17.74
C MET A 200 -4.16 -0.13 -16.65
N MET A 201 -4.76 -0.47 -15.51
CA MET A 201 -4.17 -1.36 -14.53
C MET A 201 -4.65 -2.79 -14.81
N HIS A 202 -3.73 -3.67 -15.19
CA HIS A 202 -4.00 -5.09 -15.34
C HIS A 202 -3.72 -5.82 -14.03
N VAL A 203 -4.75 -6.45 -13.47
CA VAL A 203 -4.60 -7.26 -12.26
C VAL A 203 -4.53 -8.72 -12.68
N LEU A 204 -3.37 -9.34 -12.48
CA LEU A 204 -3.09 -10.72 -12.87
C LEU A 204 -3.41 -11.70 -11.72
N PRO A 205 -3.76 -12.96 -12.01
CA PRO A 205 -3.83 -14.00 -10.99
C PRO A 205 -2.47 -14.20 -10.30
N LYS A 206 -2.49 -14.48 -8.99
CA LYS A 206 -1.27 -14.78 -8.21
C LYS A 206 -0.66 -16.08 -8.72
N GLY A 207 0.58 -16.05 -9.22
CA GLY A 207 1.29 -17.24 -9.69
C GLY A 207 0.87 -17.80 -11.06
N GLY A 208 0.40 -16.97 -11.99
CA GLY A 208 0.14 -17.39 -13.38
C GLY A 208 1.40 -17.90 -14.08
N ALA A 209 1.51 -19.23 -14.23
CA ALA A 209 2.53 -19.89 -15.03
C ALA A 209 2.71 -19.20 -16.39
N LYS A 210 3.96 -18.90 -16.76
CA LYS A 210 4.33 -18.53 -18.12
C LYS A 210 3.68 -19.54 -19.07
N LYS A 211 2.65 -19.13 -19.83
CA LYS A 211 2.22 -19.92 -20.99
C LYS A 211 3.42 -19.94 -21.94
N LYS A 212 3.98 -21.13 -22.11
CA LYS A 212 4.95 -21.44 -23.18
C LYS A 212 4.28 -21.24 -24.53
#